data_AF-A0A7R9DN13-F1
#
_entry.id   AF-A0A7R9DN13-F1
#
_cell.length_a   1.000
_cell.length_b   1.000
_cell.length_c   1.000
_cell.angle_alpha   90.00
_cell.angle_beta   90.00
_cell.angle_gamma   90.00
#
_symmetry.space_group_name_H-M   'P 1'
#
loop_
_entity.id
_entity.type
_entity.pdbx_description
1 polymer ?
#
loop_
_entity_poly.entity_id
_entity_poly.type
_entity_poly.pdbx_seq_one_letter_code
_entity_poly.pdbx_strand_id
1 'polypeptide(L)'
;FRKGVTLAHQGNCSTLADELCPNECSEEDKPVCGSDGNVYRSQCQMKKDTCGQKVVSVPLQHCRTTEKCNEVCGEQREFICGSDNKFYRNQCEMKRDNCGKHIYVVPIKRCLAGFMFRGCQKICPTYYDPICGTDRKTYSNDCFLEMENCRSRSLVSKRHHGKCGQPVNEAKNYIY
;
A
#
# COMPACT_ATOMS: atom_id res chain seq x y z
N PHE A 1 4.52 -16.48 -16.17
CA PHE A 1 3.09 -16.08 -16.12
C PHE A 1 2.91 -14.71 -16.77
N ARG A 2 2.50 -14.67 -18.04
CA ARG A 2 2.24 -13.41 -18.75
C ARG A 2 1.02 -12.74 -18.10
N LYS A 3 1.18 -11.52 -17.60
CA LYS A 3 0.05 -10.69 -17.12
C LYS A 3 -0.82 -10.40 -18.34
N GLY A 4 -2.00 -11.01 -18.37
CA GLY A 4 -2.94 -10.90 -19.49
C GLY A 4 -3.53 -9.49 -19.54
N VAL A 5 -3.36 -8.82 -20.67
CA VAL A 5 -4.21 -7.68 -21.03
C VAL A 5 -5.57 -8.25 -21.42
N THR A 6 -6.63 -7.84 -20.72
CA THR A 6 -8.01 -8.21 -21.07
C THR A 6 -8.64 -7.11 -21.90
N LEU A 7 -9.58 -7.48 -22.77
CA LEU A 7 -10.37 -6.52 -23.55
C LEU A 7 -11.14 -5.59 -22.58
N ALA A 8 -10.84 -4.29 -22.61
CA ALA A 8 -11.54 -3.30 -21.77
C ALA A 8 -12.88 -2.92 -22.39
N HIS A 9 -12.91 -2.56 -23.67
CA HIS A 9 -14.13 -2.32 -24.43
C HIS A 9 -13.87 -2.47 -25.93
N GLN A 10 -14.95 -2.57 -26.72
CA GLN A 10 -14.89 -2.57 -28.18
C GLN A 10 -15.14 -1.14 -28.70
N GLY A 11 -14.25 -0.62 -29.55
CA GLY A 11 -14.32 0.75 -30.09
C GLY A 11 -12.95 1.43 -30.14
N ASN A 12 -12.92 2.70 -30.56
CA ASN A 12 -11.67 3.46 -30.64
C ASN A 12 -11.18 3.86 -29.22
N CYS A 13 -9.91 3.63 -28.92
CA CYS A 13 -9.32 3.95 -27.60
C CYS A 13 -9.24 5.46 -27.31
N SER A 14 -9.40 6.32 -28.34
CA SER A 14 -9.18 7.76 -28.28
C SER A 14 -10.45 8.61 -28.15
N THR A 15 -11.64 8.00 -28.06
CA THR A 15 -12.93 8.73 -28.08
C THR A 15 -13.79 8.49 -26.83
N LEU A 16 -13.18 8.32 -25.67
CA LEU A 16 -13.90 8.54 -24.41
C LEU A 16 -13.86 10.05 -24.19
N ALA A 17 -14.92 10.74 -24.62
CA ALA A 17 -15.10 12.16 -24.37
C ALA A 17 -14.92 12.44 -22.86
N ASP A 18 -14.29 13.56 -22.52
CA ASP A 18 -14.27 14.04 -21.14
C ASP A 18 -15.70 14.46 -20.77
N GLU A 19 -16.52 13.49 -20.39
CA GLU A 19 -17.84 13.73 -19.82
C GLU A 19 -17.68 14.45 -18.48
N LEU A 20 -18.48 15.49 -18.27
CA LEU A 20 -18.62 16.15 -16.98
C LEU A 20 -19.03 15.11 -15.93
N CYS A 21 -18.28 15.05 -14.84
CA CYS A 21 -18.50 14.04 -13.81
C CYS A 21 -19.82 14.29 -13.08
N PRO A 22 -20.68 13.26 -12.92
CA PRO A 22 -21.94 13.40 -12.20
C PRO A 22 -21.72 13.78 -10.74
N ASN A 23 -22.38 14.83 -10.28
CA ASN A 23 -22.33 15.24 -8.87
C ASN A 23 -23.41 14.54 -8.03
N GLU A 24 -24.58 14.32 -8.63
CA GLU A 24 -25.75 13.67 -8.01
C GLU A 24 -26.19 12.47 -8.85
N CYS A 25 -26.62 11.41 -8.18
CA CYS A 25 -27.14 10.21 -8.81
C CYS A 25 -28.53 9.91 -8.23
N SER A 26 -29.52 9.70 -9.09
CA SER A 26 -30.82 9.17 -8.68
C SER A 26 -30.71 7.69 -8.31
N GLU A 27 -31.66 7.21 -7.49
CA GLU A 27 -31.73 5.81 -7.01
C GLU A 27 -32.35 4.84 -8.04
N GLU A 28 -32.39 5.22 -9.31
CA GLU A 28 -32.83 4.33 -10.37
C GLU A 28 -31.59 3.75 -11.04
N ASP A 29 -31.25 2.48 -10.75
CA ASP A 29 -30.43 1.67 -11.65
C ASP A 29 -30.17 0.24 -11.14
N LYS A 30 -29.84 -0.63 -12.09
CA LYS A 30 -29.32 -1.97 -11.86
C LYS A 30 -27.79 -1.92 -11.72
N PRO A 31 -27.17 -2.87 -10.98
CA PRO A 31 -25.72 -2.93 -10.87
C PRO A 31 -25.04 -3.11 -12.22
N VAL A 32 -23.92 -2.40 -12.42
CA VAL A 32 -23.10 -2.44 -13.64
C VAL A 32 -21.70 -2.96 -13.33
N CYS A 33 -21.06 -3.59 -14.30
CA CYS A 33 -19.66 -4.01 -14.22
C CYS A 33 -18.80 -3.00 -14.96
N GLY A 34 -17.81 -2.41 -14.28
CA GLY A 34 -16.83 -1.51 -14.87
C GLY A 34 -15.70 -2.27 -15.55
N SER A 35 -15.07 -1.62 -16.54
CA SER A 35 -13.88 -2.13 -17.25
C SER A 35 -12.65 -2.30 -16.36
N ASP A 36 -12.70 -1.77 -15.14
CA ASP A 36 -11.71 -1.95 -14.08
C ASP A 36 -11.95 -3.22 -13.24
N GLY A 37 -13.02 -3.98 -13.54
CA GLY A 37 -13.41 -5.21 -12.88
C GLY A 37 -14.26 -5.01 -11.62
N ASN A 38 -14.64 -3.77 -11.29
CA ASN A 38 -15.48 -3.45 -10.15
C ASN A 38 -16.97 -3.49 -10.52
N VAL A 39 -17.82 -3.87 -9.56
CA VAL A 39 -19.28 -3.77 -9.68
C VAL A 39 -19.74 -2.51 -8.96
N TYR A 40 -20.50 -1.68 -9.68
CA TYR A 40 -21.09 -0.45 -9.15
C TYR A 40 -22.59 -0.61 -9.02
N ARG A 41 -23.19 0.08 -8.05
CA ARG A 41 -24.65 0.02 -7.82
C ARG A 41 -25.46 0.57 -8.99
N SER A 42 -24.89 1.47 -9.79
CA SER A 42 -25.54 2.13 -10.92
C SER A 42 -24.53 2.65 -11.96
N GLN A 43 -25.01 2.95 -13.16
CA GLN A 43 -24.19 3.56 -14.21
C GLN A 43 -23.72 4.96 -13.79
N CYS A 44 -24.59 5.72 -13.12
CA CYS A 44 -24.23 7.03 -12.57
C CYS A 44 -23.12 6.90 -11.51
N GLN A 45 -23.26 5.95 -10.58
CA GLN A 45 -22.27 5.76 -9.52
C GLN A 45 -20.90 5.36 -10.09
N MET A 46 -20.88 4.49 -11.11
CA MET A 46 -19.64 4.16 -11.83
C MET A 46 -18.99 5.44 -12.37
N LYS A 47 -19.70 6.23 -13.19
CA LYS A 47 -19.15 7.48 -13.77
C LYS A 47 -18.65 8.47 -12.70
N LYS A 48 -19.37 8.57 -11.57
CA LYS A 48 -19.01 9.44 -10.45
C LYS A 48 -17.74 8.97 -9.74
N ASP A 49 -17.66 7.71 -9.36
CA ASP A 49 -16.54 7.15 -8.60
C ASP A 49 -15.26 7.00 -9.43
N THR A 50 -15.42 6.83 -10.74
CA THR A 50 -14.31 6.64 -11.70
C THR A 50 -14.08 7.86 -12.59
N CYS A 51 -14.55 9.03 -12.17
CA CYS A 51 -14.35 10.29 -12.86
C CYS A 51 -12.87 10.47 -13.27
N GLY A 52 -12.63 10.78 -14.54
CA GLY A 52 -11.28 10.93 -15.11
C GLY A 52 -10.48 9.62 -15.29
N GLN A 53 -10.96 8.49 -14.77
CA GLN A 53 -10.29 7.18 -14.90
C GLN A 53 -10.71 6.41 -16.17
N LYS A 54 -11.67 6.95 -16.93
CA LYS A 54 -12.14 6.38 -18.21
C LYS A 54 -12.66 4.94 -18.08
N VAL A 55 -13.24 4.60 -16.92
CA VAL A 55 -13.90 3.30 -16.71
C VAL A 55 -15.24 3.31 -17.44
N VAL A 56 -15.49 2.24 -18.19
CA VAL A 56 -16.72 2.06 -18.98
C VAL A 56 -17.45 0.79 -18.54
N SER A 57 -18.75 0.74 -18.81
CA SER A 57 -19.55 -0.44 -18.51
C SER A 57 -19.21 -1.59 -19.46
N VAL A 58 -19.04 -2.78 -18.92
CA VAL A 58 -18.72 -4.02 -19.63
C VAL A 58 -19.67 -5.13 -19.19
N PRO A 59 -19.76 -6.25 -19.93
CA PRO A 59 -20.61 -7.37 -19.54
C PRO A 59 -20.27 -7.90 -18.15
N LEU A 60 -21.29 -8.17 -17.32
CA LEU A 60 -21.18 -8.63 -15.91
C LEU A 60 -20.23 -9.81 -15.70
N GLN A 61 -20.09 -10.68 -16.71
CA GLN A 61 -19.17 -11.82 -16.68
C GLN A 61 -17.68 -11.44 -16.53
N HIS A 62 -17.31 -10.17 -16.69
CA HIS A 62 -15.94 -9.68 -16.46
C HIS A 62 -15.68 -9.30 -14.99
N CYS A 63 -16.73 -9.08 -14.19
CA CYS A 63 -16.65 -8.76 -12.77
C CYS A 63 -17.03 -9.96 -11.89
N ARG A 64 -16.50 -11.17 -12.18
CA ARG A 64 -16.81 -12.43 -11.46
C ARG A 64 -16.42 -12.46 -9.98
N THR A 65 -16.13 -11.31 -9.37
CA THR A 65 -15.79 -11.17 -7.96
C THR A 65 -17.00 -11.28 -7.03
N THR A 66 -18.24 -11.23 -7.55
CA THR A 66 -19.45 -11.33 -6.70
C THR A 66 -19.87 -12.75 -6.33
N GLU A 67 -19.40 -13.77 -7.06
CA GLU A 67 -19.72 -15.19 -6.77
C GLU A 67 -19.26 -15.62 -5.37
N LYS A 68 -18.18 -15.01 -4.88
CA LYS A 68 -17.50 -15.39 -3.63
C LYS A 68 -17.91 -14.55 -2.42
N CYS A 69 -18.88 -13.66 -2.56
CA CYS A 69 -19.32 -12.78 -1.47
C CYS A 69 -19.95 -13.53 -0.30
N ASN A 70 -20.58 -14.67 -0.57
CA ASN A 70 -21.24 -15.50 0.45
C ASN A 70 -20.46 -16.80 0.72
N GLU A 71 -19.19 -16.87 0.30
CA GLU A 71 -18.34 -18.04 0.52
C GLU A 71 -18.00 -18.16 2.02
N VAL A 72 -18.24 -19.34 2.59
CA VAL A 72 -17.84 -19.65 3.96
C VAL A 72 -16.36 -19.98 3.96
N CYS A 73 -15.56 -19.12 4.58
CA CYS A 73 -14.11 -19.28 4.65
C CYS A 73 -13.72 -20.16 5.84
N GLY A 74 -12.75 -21.05 5.64
CA GLY A 74 -12.14 -21.83 6.72
C GLY A 74 -11.22 -21.00 7.62
N GLU A 75 -10.82 -21.56 8.75
CA GLU A 75 -9.98 -20.90 9.77
C GLU A 75 -8.49 -20.77 9.39
N GLN A 76 -8.11 -21.21 8.18
CA GLN A 76 -6.75 -21.23 7.67
C GLN A 76 -6.11 -19.83 7.68
N ARG A 77 -4.88 -19.75 8.19
CA ARG A 77 -4.10 -18.50 8.32
C ARG A 77 -2.99 -18.43 7.27
N GLU A 78 -3.40 -18.32 6.02
CA GLU A 78 -2.50 -18.13 4.87
C GLU A 78 -2.46 -16.64 4.49
N PHE A 79 -1.74 -15.85 5.28
CA PHE A 79 -1.75 -14.39 5.11
C PHE A 79 -1.31 -13.97 3.71
N ILE A 80 -2.09 -13.08 3.10
CA ILE A 80 -1.81 -12.52 1.78
C ILE A 80 -1.88 -10.99 1.80
N CYS A 81 -1.28 -10.38 0.80
CA CYS A 81 -1.37 -8.94 0.55
C CYS A 81 -2.32 -8.69 -0.63
N GLY A 82 -3.32 -7.84 -0.42
CA GLY A 82 -4.23 -7.37 -1.48
C GLY A 82 -3.63 -6.21 -2.26
N SER A 83 -4.13 -5.99 -3.48
CA SER A 83 -3.74 -4.88 -4.35
C SER A 83 -4.10 -3.49 -3.79
N ASP A 84 -4.98 -3.46 -2.78
CA ASP A 84 -5.33 -2.32 -1.92
C ASP A 84 -4.29 -2.03 -0.82
N ASN A 85 -3.21 -2.81 -0.77
CA ASN A 85 -2.16 -2.78 0.26
C ASN A 85 -2.64 -3.18 1.67
N LYS A 86 -3.71 -3.96 1.78
CA LYS A 86 -4.18 -4.52 3.06
C LYS A 86 -3.78 -6.00 3.19
N PHE A 87 -3.49 -6.43 4.41
CA PHE A 87 -3.32 -7.85 4.73
C PHE A 87 -4.68 -8.52 4.94
N TYR A 88 -4.84 -9.71 4.39
CA TYR A 88 -6.00 -10.58 4.60
C TYR A 88 -5.55 -11.90 5.17
N ARG A 89 -6.40 -12.52 6.01
CA ARG A 89 -6.08 -13.78 6.69
C ARG A 89 -5.82 -14.92 5.71
N ASN A 90 -6.58 -14.94 4.63
CA ASN A 90 -6.46 -15.86 3.51
C ASN A 90 -7.14 -15.28 2.26
N GLN A 91 -6.98 -15.94 1.12
CA GLN A 91 -7.56 -15.50 -0.15
C GLN A 91 -9.09 -15.55 -0.18
N CYS A 92 -9.72 -16.45 0.57
CA CYS A 92 -11.18 -16.50 0.68
C CYS A 92 -11.71 -15.23 1.35
N GLU A 93 -11.17 -14.88 2.53
CA GLU A 93 -11.56 -13.66 3.23
C GLU A 93 -11.29 -12.40 2.41
N MET A 94 -10.16 -12.34 1.67
CA MET A 94 -9.91 -11.21 0.76
C MET A 94 -11.02 -11.06 -0.28
N LYS A 95 -11.48 -12.15 -0.90
CA LYS A 95 -12.52 -12.09 -1.94
C LYS A 95 -13.89 -11.77 -1.34
N ARG A 96 -14.22 -12.36 -0.20
CA ARG A 96 -15.48 -12.14 0.53
C ARG A 96 -15.61 -10.69 1.01
N ASP A 97 -14.58 -10.19 1.69
CA ASP A 97 -14.57 -8.85 2.29
C ASP A 97 -14.50 -7.73 1.23
N ASN A 98 -14.05 -8.06 0.01
CA ASN A 98 -14.00 -7.15 -1.14
C ASN A 98 -15.01 -7.53 -2.22
N CYS A 99 -16.17 -8.03 -1.82
CA CYS A 99 -17.30 -8.26 -2.71
C CYS A 99 -17.54 -7.07 -3.66
N GLY A 100 -17.66 -7.36 -4.96
CA GLY A 100 -17.87 -6.34 -5.99
C GLY A 100 -16.66 -5.45 -6.27
N LYS A 101 -15.49 -5.71 -5.66
CA LYS A 101 -14.25 -4.99 -5.94
C LYS A 101 -13.20 -5.91 -6.57
N HIS A 102 -12.44 -5.39 -7.52
CA HIS A 102 -11.34 -6.07 -8.18
C HIS A 102 -10.06 -5.97 -7.34
N ILE A 103 -10.05 -6.71 -6.23
CA ILE A 103 -8.87 -6.88 -5.38
C ILE A 103 -8.22 -8.22 -5.70
N TYR A 104 -6.92 -8.19 -5.97
CA TYR A 104 -6.13 -9.38 -6.29
C TYR A 104 -4.90 -9.51 -5.40
N VAL A 105 -4.41 -10.74 -5.27
CA VAL A 105 -3.22 -11.03 -4.47
C VAL A 105 -1.99 -10.42 -5.15
N VAL A 106 -1.21 -9.68 -4.37
CA VAL A 106 0.07 -9.09 -4.78
C VAL A 106 1.18 -9.57 -3.86
N PRO A 107 2.46 -9.44 -4.25
CA PRO A 107 3.57 -9.85 -3.39
C PRO A 107 3.52 -9.16 -2.02
N ILE A 108 3.71 -9.92 -0.94
CA ILE A 108 3.66 -9.43 0.46
C ILE A 108 4.53 -8.20 0.70
N LYS A 109 5.69 -8.11 0.02
CA LYS A 109 6.58 -6.95 0.07
C LYS A 109 5.90 -5.61 -0.23
N ARG A 110 4.80 -5.60 -1.01
CA ARG A 110 4.03 -4.39 -1.32
C ARG A 110 3.29 -3.85 -0.09
N CYS A 111 2.63 -4.73 0.67
CA CYS A 111 2.00 -4.34 1.94
C CYS A 111 3.04 -4.00 3.01
N LEU A 112 4.15 -4.75 3.05
CA LEU A 112 5.25 -4.44 3.97
C LEU A 112 5.88 -3.08 3.68
N ALA A 113 6.01 -2.66 2.42
CA ALA A 113 6.47 -1.31 2.10
C ALA A 113 5.55 -0.25 2.74
N GLY A 114 4.22 -0.39 2.61
CA GLY A 114 3.26 0.51 3.27
C GLY A 114 3.37 0.52 4.80
N PHE A 115 3.72 -0.62 5.41
CA PHE A 115 3.98 -0.75 6.85
C PHE A 115 5.31 -0.07 7.26
N MET A 116 6.36 -0.20 6.43
CA MET A 116 7.64 0.49 6.62
C MET A 116 7.50 2.01 6.51
N PHE A 117 6.52 2.52 5.75
CA PHE A 117 6.26 3.95 5.60
C PHE A 117 5.31 4.55 6.65
N ARG A 118 4.66 3.74 7.51
CA ARG A 118 3.81 4.26 8.60
C ARG A 118 4.51 4.49 9.93
N GLY A 119 5.79 4.14 10.02
CA GLY A 119 6.60 4.58 11.12
C GLY A 119 8.04 4.61 10.71
N CYS A 120 8.65 5.77 10.87
CA CYS A 120 10.03 5.82 11.35
C CYS A 120 10.15 5.20 12.77
N GLN A 121 9.30 4.22 13.12
CA GLN A 121 9.36 3.36 14.28
C GLN A 121 10.11 2.11 13.84
N LYS A 122 11.38 2.08 14.21
CA LYS A 122 12.24 0.92 14.15
C LYS A 122 12.41 0.43 15.59
N ILE A 123 12.39 -0.89 15.83
CA ILE A 123 12.78 -1.43 17.13
C ILE A 123 14.30 -1.27 17.21
N CYS A 124 14.76 -0.34 18.04
CA CYS A 124 16.18 -0.13 18.26
C CYS A 124 16.64 -0.90 19.51
N PRO A 125 17.83 -1.54 19.47
CA PRO A 125 18.45 -2.07 20.67
C PRO A 125 18.61 -0.99 21.74
N THR A 126 18.46 -1.37 23.01
CA THR A 126 18.53 -0.46 24.16
C THR A 126 19.95 -0.30 24.72
N TYR A 127 20.95 -0.94 24.13
CA TYR A 127 22.34 -0.74 24.53
C TYR A 127 22.78 0.69 24.19
N TYR A 128 23.63 1.22 25.07
CA TYR A 128 24.17 2.55 24.94
C TYR A 128 25.54 2.52 24.26
N ASP A 129 25.58 2.86 22.98
CA ASP A 129 26.80 2.99 22.17
C ASP A 129 26.75 4.34 21.44
N PRO A 130 27.06 5.44 22.13
CA PRO A 130 26.74 6.77 21.65
C PRO A 130 27.53 7.12 20.40
N ILE A 131 26.90 7.85 19.49
CA ILE A 131 27.54 8.39 18.30
C ILE A 131 27.27 9.90 18.17
N CYS A 132 28.21 10.62 17.57
CA CYS A 132 28.05 12.03 17.26
C CYS A 132 27.64 12.18 15.78
N GLY A 133 26.54 12.87 15.50
CA GLY A 133 26.06 13.19 14.16
C GLY A 133 26.77 14.40 13.54
N THR A 134 26.65 14.56 12.22
CA THR A 134 27.13 15.75 11.49
C THR A 134 26.40 17.04 11.89
N ASP A 135 25.23 16.92 12.52
CA ASP A 135 24.45 18.02 13.09
C ASP A 135 24.92 18.44 14.51
N ARG A 136 25.99 17.82 15.02
CA ARG A 136 26.54 18.01 16.37
C ARG A 136 25.61 17.54 17.50
N LYS A 137 24.66 16.65 17.22
CA LYS A 137 23.86 15.95 18.25
C LYS A 137 24.41 14.56 18.53
N THR A 138 24.26 14.14 19.78
CA THR A 138 24.60 12.78 20.21
C THR A 138 23.38 11.89 20.11
N TYR A 139 23.52 10.73 19.50
CA TYR A 139 22.49 9.70 19.39
C TYR A 139 22.90 8.47 20.20
N SER A 140 21.94 7.77 20.82
CA SER A 140 22.23 6.65 21.73
C SER A 140 22.91 5.46 21.05
N ASN A 141 22.66 5.27 19.75
CA ASN A 141 23.33 4.35 18.84
C ASN A 141 22.93 4.66 17.38
N ASP A 142 23.54 3.97 16.40
CA ASP A 142 23.26 4.17 14.97
C ASP A 142 21.77 3.97 14.61
N CYS A 143 21.06 3.06 15.29
CA CYS A 143 19.63 2.84 15.01
C CYS A 143 18.78 4.07 15.35
N PHE A 144 19.04 4.73 16.47
CA PHE A 144 18.31 5.95 16.85
C PHE A 144 18.64 7.14 15.94
N LEU A 145 19.86 7.22 15.39
CA LEU A 145 20.21 8.21 14.37
C LEU A 145 19.38 8.02 13.09
N GLU A 146 19.32 6.79 12.57
CA GLU A 146 18.51 6.46 11.38
C GLU A 146 17.02 6.74 11.62
N MET A 147 16.53 6.39 12.82
CA MET A 147 15.15 6.62 13.23
C MET A 147 14.82 8.12 13.20
N GLU A 148 15.68 8.96 13.79
CA GLU A 148 15.50 10.41 13.80
C GLU A 148 15.65 11.04 12.41
N ASN A 149 16.60 10.59 11.58
CA ASN A 149 16.71 11.01 10.19
C ASN A 149 15.40 10.77 9.43
N CYS A 150 14.82 9.59 9.60
CA CYS A 150 13.53 9.26 9.03
C CYS A 150 12.42 10.18 9.56
N ARG A 151 12.30 10.35 10.90
CA ARG A 151 11.23 11.13 11.54
C ARG A 151 11.26 12.59 11.13
N SER A 152 12.46 13.16 11.07
CA SER A 152 12.70 14.59 10.82
C SER A 152 12.95 14.92 9.35
N ARG A 153 13.02 13.92 8.46
CA ARG A 153 13.45 14.06 7.07
C ARG A 153 14.80 14.77 6.93
N SER A 154 15.72 14.46 7.85
CA SER A 154 17.08 15.00 7.85
C SER A 154 18.08 13.99 7.29
N LEU A 155 19.23 14.50 6.85
CA LEU A 155 20.34 13.73 6.29
C LEU A 155 21.57 13.84 7.20
N VAL A 156 21.40 13.49 8.47
CA VAL A 156 22.49 13.49 9.46
C VAL A 156 23.28 12.18 9.32
N SER A 157 24.56 12.26 9.03
CA SER A 157 25.45 11.09 9.02
C SER A 157 26.26 11.02 10.32
N LYS A 158 26.81 9.85 10.64
CA LYS A 158 27.73 9.71 11.77
C LYS A 158 29.03 10.47 11.48
N ARG A 159 29.41 11.35 12.39
CA ARG A 159 30.70 12.07 12.39
C ARG A 159 31.79 11.24 13.07
N HIS A 160 31.52 10.72 14.27
CA HIS A 160 32.44 9.84 15.01
C HIS A 160 31.68 9.01 16.06
N HIS A 161 32.33 7.95 16.57
CA HIS A 161 31.86 7.22 17.75
C HIS A 161 32.08 8.02 19.03
N GLY A 162 31.23 7.83 20.04
CA GLY A 162 31.21 8.61 21.27
C GLY A 162 30.28 9.82 21.21
N LYS A 163 30.13 10.49 22.35
CA LYS A 163 29.31 11.71 22.48
C LYS A 163 29.97 12.90 21.77
N CYS A 164 29.17 13.81 21.22
CA CYS A 164 29.68 15.09 20.74
C CYS A 164 30.30 15.90 21.89
N GLY A 165 31.39 16.61 21.60
CA GLY A 165 32.04 17.51 22.57
C GLY A 165 32.90 16.81 23.64
N GLN A 166 32.99 15.49 23.62
CA GLN A 166 33.98 14.75 24.40
C GLN A 166 35.21 14.46 23.54
N PRO A 167 36.43 14.57 24.10
CA PRO A 167 37.62 14.14 23.38
C PRO A 167 37.47 12.65 23.07
N VAL A 168 37.63 12.30 21.79
CA VAL A 168 37.61 10.91 21.34
C VAL A 168 38.93 10.32 21.79
N ASN A 169 39.01 9.85 23.04
CA ASN A 169 40.13 9.03 23.46
C ASN A 169 40.05 7.76 22.64
N GLU A 170 41.00 7.59 21.71
CA GLU A 170 41.12 6.41 20.88
C GLU A 170 40.96 5.16 21.74
N ALA A 171 40.02 4.30 21.36
CA ALA A 171 39.85 3.01 22.01
C ALA A 171 41.13 2.20 21.79
N LYS A 172 41.94 2.06 22.85
CA LYS A 172 42.97 1.04 22.90
C LYS A 172 42.26 -0.31 22.90
N ASN A 173 42.34 -1.03 21.79
CA ASN A 173 41.86 -2.40 21.66
C ASN A 173 42.61 -3.28 22.67
N TYR A 174 42.01 -3.55 23.84
CA TYR A 174 42.40 -4.69 24.64
C TYR A 174 41.57 -5.88 24.19
N ILE A 175 42.14 -6.66 23.28
CA ILE A 175 41.69 -8.01 22.98
C ILE A 175 42.31 -8.89 24.07
N TYR A 176 41.51 -9.30 25.05
CA TYR A 176 41.77 -10.50 25.85
C TYR A 176 40.50 -11.33 25.87
#